data_AF-A0A1Y4HMN2-F1
#
_entry.id   AF-A0A1Y4HMN2-F1
#
_cell.length_a   1.000
_cell.length_b   1.000
_cell.length_c   1.000
_cell.angle_alpha   90.00
_cell.angle_beta   90.00
_cell.angle_gamma   90.00
#
_symmetry.space_group_name_H-M   'P 1'
#
loop_
_entity.id
_entity.type
_entity.pdbx_description
1 polymer ?
#
loop_
_entity_poly.entity_id
_entity_poly.type
_entity_poly.pdbx_seq_one_letter_code
_entity_poly.pdbx_strand_id
1 'polypeptide(L)'
;MKKGLLILMVVAGMIVLLGGLLIYGLGINEIVPVPRPDLIVVGTSLIGISLIVSGACDLLGKKTKEMQIEENDERNIALGNAAMASGFKVMNVTISVSLVALIFTGYMTVVPCFTIIGAFAIGQLAFIVRLWYLHKTM
;
A
#
# COMPACT_ATOMS: atom_id res chain seq x y z
N MET A 1 -12.10 -0.93 -8.73
CA MET A 1 -11.02 -0.12 -9.32
C MET A 1 -11.01 -0.30 -10.84
N LYS A 2 -10.54 0.68 -11.64
CA LYS A 2 -10.41 0.51 -13.09
C LYS A 2 -9.43 -0.65 -13.36
N LYS A 3 -9.77 -1.57 -14.26
CA LYS A 3 -8.93 -2.75 -14.61
C LYS A 3 -7.47 -2.38 -14.89
N GLY A 4 -7.22 -1.24 -15.53
CA GLY A 4 -5.87 -0.75 -15.80
C GLY A 4 -5.04 -0.45 -14.54
N LEU A 5 -5.66 0.06 -13.48
CA LEU A 5 -4.96 0.36 -12.22
C LEU A 5 -4.51 -0.93 -11.51
N LEU A 6 -5.35 -1.97 -11.54
CA LEU A 6 -5.00 -3.27 -10.95
C LEU A 6 -3.88 -3.96 -11.74
N ILE A 7 -3.90 -3.86 -13.08
CA ILE A 7 -2.80 -4.35 -13.93
C ILE A 7 -1.50 -3.64 -13.59
N LEU A 8 -1.53 -2.31 -13.41
CA LEU A 8 -0.36 -1.55 -12.99
C LEU A 8 0.18 -2.01 -11.63
N MET A 9 -0.69 -2.33 -10.66
CA MET A 9 -0.26 -2.84 -9.36
C MET A 9 0.44 -4.20 -9.48
N VAL A 10 -0.10 -5.11 -10.30
CA VAL A 10 0.53 -6.43 -10.55
C VAL A 10 1.88 -6.26 -11.26
N VAL A 11 1.96 -5.42 -12.30
CA VAL A 11 3.20 -5.15 -13.03
C VAL A 11 4.24 -4.50 -12.12
N ALA A 12 3.84 -3.52 -11.30
CA ALA A 12 4.73 -2.90 -10.31
C ALA A 12 5.23 -3.93 -9.28
N GLY A 13 4.36 -4.79 -8.76
CA GLY A 13 4.74 -5.86 -7.85
C GLY A 13 5.74 -6.84 -8.46
N MET A 14 5.55 -7.21 -9.74
CA MET A 14 6.50 -8.04 -10.48
C MET A 14 7.86 -7.36 -10.67
N ILE A 15 7.88 -6.07 -11.01
CA ILE A 15 9.12 -5.29 -11.15
C ILE A 15 9.87 -5.22 -9.82
N VAL A 16 9.18 -4.97 -8.71
CA VAL A 16 9.79 -4.91 -7.37
C VAL A 16 10.38 -6.26 -6.97
N LEU A 17 9.66 -7.36 -7.25
CA LEU A 17 10.11 -8.71 -6.95
C LEU A 17 11.31 -9.11 -7.81
N LEU A 18 11.26 -8.84 -9.11
CA LEU A 18 12.39 -9.07 -10.03
C LEU A 18 13.60 -8.20 -9.68
N GLY A 19 13.39 -6.93 -9.34
CA GLY A 19 14.46 -6.03 -8.90
C GLY A 19 15.18 -6.54 -7.66
N GLY A 20 14.44 -7.01 -6.66
CA GLY A 20 15.02 -7.64 -5.46
C GLY A 20 15.82 -8.91 -5.77
N LEU A 21 15.29 -9.76 -6.65
CA LEU A 21 15.96 -10.99 -7.05
C LEU A 21 17.21 -10.72 -7.91
N LEU A 22 17.21 -9.69 -8.76
CA LEU A 22 18.37 -9.32 -9.58
C LEU A 22 19.50 -8.70 -8.75
N ILE A 23 19.18 -7.81 -7.81
CA ILE A 23 20.18 -7.14 -6.97
C ILE A 23 20.93 -8.16 -6.09
N TYR A 24 20.21 -9.14 -5.54
CA TYR A 24 20.77 -10.14 -4.63
C TYR A 24 21.15 -11.47 -5.29
N GLY A 25 20.28 -12.03 -6.12
CA GLY A 25 20.46 -13.34 -6.77
C GLY A 25 21.48 -13.38 -7.90
N LEU A 26 21.80 -12.24 -8.53
CA LEU A 26 22.87 -12.13 -9.53
C LEU A 26 24.17 -11.50 -8.99
N GLY A 27 24.27 -11.22 -7.69
CA GLY A 27 25.50 -10.68 -7.08
C GLY A 27 25.82 -9.22 -7.42
N ILE A 28 24.85 -8.46 -7.96
CA ILE A 28 25.02 -7.02 -8.29
C ILE A 28 25.31 -6.17 -7.03
N ASN A 29 25.02 -6.70 -5.84
CA ASN A 29 25.44 -6.13 -4.55
C ASN A 29 26.95 -5.81 -4.44
N GLU A 30 27.82 -6.45 -5.24
CA GLU A 30 29.25 -6.10 -5.28
C GLU A 30 29.55 -4.80 -6.06
N ILE A 31 28.67 -4.41 -6.99
CA ILE A 31 28.84 -3.21 -7.83
C ILE A 31 28.23 -1.97 -7.15
N VAL A 32 27.14 -2.15 -6.39
CA VAL A 32 26.50 -1.08 -5.61
C VAL A 32 26.40 -1.53 -4.15
N PRO A 33 27.27 -1.06 -3.24
CA PRO A 33 27.24 -1.46 -1.85
C PRO A 33 25.97 -0.90 -1.19
N VAL A 34 25.06 -1.80 -0.83
CA VAL A 34 23.81 -1.44 -0.16
C VAL A 34 23.96 -1.63 1.35
N PRO A 35 23.44 -0.71 2.20
CA PRO A 35 23.74 -0.72 3.64
C PRO A 35 23.33 -1.98 4.41
N ARG A 36 22.32 -2.73 3.92
CA ARG A 36 21.81 -3.98 4.51
C ARG A 36 21.24 -4.91 3.43
N PRO A 37 22.06 -5.77 2.81
CA PRO A 37 21.62 -6.62 1.70
C PRO A 37 20.53 -7.62 2.10
N ASP A 38 20.55 -8.15 3.33
CA ASP A 38 19.55 -9.10 3.83
C ASP A 38 18.13 -8.51 3.89
N LEU A 39 18.02 -7.25 4.34
CA LEU A 39 16.72 -6.60 4.51
C LEU A 39 16.08 -6.19 3.18
N ILE A 40 16.90 -5.98 2.15
CA ILE A 40 16.42 -5.61 0.80
C ILE A 40 15.66 -6.79 0.22
N VAL A 41 16.21 -8.00 0.25
CA VAL A 41 15.56 -9.19 -0.33
C VAL A 41 14.25 -9.48 0.36
N VAL A 42 14.24 -9.47 1.70
CA VAL A 42 13.04 -9.74 2.49
C VAL A 42 12.00 -8.65 2.22
N GLY A 43 12.42 -7.38 2.22
CA GLY A 43 11.54 -6.23 1.97
C GLY A 43 10.93 -6.23 0.58
N THR A 44 11.74 -6.38 -0.47
CA THR A 44 11.27 -6.39 -1.87
C THR A 44 10.40 -7.61 -2.17
N SER A 45 10.71 -8.76 -1.59
CA SER A 45 9.90 -9.97 -1.77
C SER A 45 8.55 -9.82 -1.09
N LEU A 46 8.51 -9.36 0.16
CA LEU A 46 7.25 -9.12 0.88
C LEU A 46 6.38 -8.10 0.16
N ILE A 47 6.95 -6.94 -0.23
CA ILE A 47 6.20 -5.89 -0.94
C ILE A 47 5.73 -6.40 -2.31
N GLY A 48 6.63 -7.05 -3.07
CA GLY A 48 6.32 -7.59 -4.39
C GLY A 48 5.18 -8.61 -4.34
N ILE A 49 5.26 -9.57 -3.43
CA ILE A 49 4.22 -10.59 -3.25
C ILE A 49 2.90 -9.96 -2.80
N SER A 50 2.91 -9.06 -1.81
CA SER A 50 1.69 -8.38 -1.35
C SER A 50 1.01 -7.62 -2.49
N LEU A 51 1.77 -6.88 -3.31
CA LEU A 51 1.21 -6.15 -4.46
C LEU A 51 0.64 -7.09 -5.53
N ILE A 52 1.33 -8.20 -5.82
CA ILE A 52 0.87 -9.19 -6.79
C ILE A 52 -0.40 -9.87 -6.28
N VAL A 53 -0.42 -10.33 -5.03
CA VAL A 53 -1.59 -11.02 -4.45
C VAL A 53 -2.80 -10.09 -4.42
N SER A 54 -2.65 -8.85 -3.94
CA SER A 54 -3.75 -7.88 -3.93
C SER A 54 -4.27 -7.57 -5.33
N GLY A 55 -3.38 -7.34 -6.30
CA GLY A 55 -3.78 -7.04 -7.68
C GLY A 55 -4.35 -8.26 -8.43
N ALA A 56 -3.81 -9.45 -8.21
CA ALA A 56 -4.21 -10.68 -8.89
C ALA A 56 -5.51 -11.25 -8.34
N CYS A 57 -5.74 -11.20 -7.02
CA CYS A 57 -7.02 -11.60 -6.43
C CYS A 57 -8.18 -10.77 -7.01
N ASP A 58 -8.00 -9.46 -7.15
CA ASP A 58 -9.00 -8.57 -7.74
C ASP A 58 -9.16 -8.74 -9.27
N LEU A 59 -8.13 -9.20 -9.99
CA LEU A 59 -8.21 -9.45 -11.44
C LEU A 59 -8.84 -10.81 -11.78
N LEU A 60 -8.52 -11.84 -10.99
CA LEU A 60 -8.90 -13.23 -11.27
C LEU A 60 -10.30 -13.57 -10.75
N GLY A 61 -10.81 -12.83 -9.77
CA GLY A 61 -12.19 -12.93 -9.32
C GLY A 61 -13.16 -12.46 -10.41
N LYS A 62 -13.63 -13.37 -11.27
CA LYS A 62 -14.75 -13.10 -12.18
C LYS A 62 -16.00 -12.83 -11.34
N LYS A 63 -16.36 -11.54 -11.19
CA LYS A 63 -17.63 -11.16 -10.56
C LYS A 63 -18.79 -11.71 -11.40
N THR A 64 -19.64 -12.53 -10.79
CA THR A 64 -20.89 -12.98 -11.39
C THR A 64 -21.83 -11.79 -11.56
N LYS A 65 -22.84 -11.90 -12.45
CA LYS A 65 -23.80 -10.81 -12.69
C LYS A 65 -24.52 -10.37 -11.42
N GLU A 66 -24.92 -11.32 -10.57
CA GLU A 66 -25.52 -11.07 -9.25
C GLU A 66 -24.60 -10.24 -8.35
N MET A 67 -23.30 -10.59 -8.30
CA MET A 67 -22.31 -9.90 -7.49
C MET A 67 -22.02 -8.47 -7.98
N GLN A 68 -22.18 -8.21 -9.28
CA GLN A 68 -22.10 -6.86 -9.85
C GLN A 68 -23.33 -6.01 -9.53
N ILE A 69 -24.51 -6.63 -9.47
CA ILE A 69 -25.76 -5.94 -9.09
C ILE A 69 -25.68 -5.55 -7.60
N GLU A 70 -25.23 -6.47 -6.75
CA GLU A 70 -25.08 -6.24 -5.31
C GLU A 70 -23.98 -5.20 -4.99
N GLU A 71 -22.87 -5.16 -5.74
CA GLU A 71 -21.83 -4.13 -5.56
C GLU A 71 -22.29 -2.73 -5.98
N ASN A 72 -23.19 -2.63 -6.97
CA ASN A 72 -23.75 -1.34 -7.42
C ASN A 72 -25.00 -0.91 -6.63
N ASP A 73 -25.47 -1.69 -5.66
CA ASP A 73 -26.55 -1.31 -4.76
C ASP A 73 -26.09 -0.14 -3.86
N GLU A 74 -26.90 0.92 -3.78
CA GLU A 74 -26.63 2.14 -3.00
C GLU A 74 -26.30 1.82 -1.54
N ARG A 75 -26.98 0.83 -0.95
CA ARG A 75 -26.72 0.38 0.43
C ARG A 75 -25.34 -0.24 0.57
N ASN A 76 -24.92 -1.06 -0.39
CA ASN A 76 -23.63 -1.72 -0.33
C ASN A 76 -22.48 -0.73 -0.60
N ILE A 77 -22.72 0.28 -1.44
CA ILE A 77 -21.81 1.41 -1.63
C ILE A 77 -21.65 2.21 -0.32
N ALA A 78 -22.75 2.51 0.37
CA ALA A 78 -22.71 3.22 1.66
C ALA A 78 -21.98 2.40 2.74
N LEU A 79 -22.25 1.10 2.84
CA LEU A 79 -21.55 0.19 3.75
C LEU A 79 -20.06 0.10 3.42
N GLY A 80 -19.69 -0.04 2.15
CA GLY A 80 -18.31 -0.06 1.70
C GLY A 80 -17.57 1.22 2.04
N ASN A 81 -18.20 2.38 1.83
CA ASN A 81 -17.62 3.68 2.18
C ASN A 81 -17.45 3.82 3.70
N ALA A 82 -18.42 3.37 4.51
CA ALA A 82 -18.33 3.38 5.97
C ALA A 82 -17.20 2.44 6.48
N ALA A 83 -17.08 1.25 5.88
CA ALA A 83 -16.02 0.30 6.19
C ALA A 83 -14.64 0.87 5.83
N MET A 84 -14.49 1.51 4.66
CA MET A 84 -13.25 2.19 4.27
C MET A 84 -12.88 3.33 5.23
N ALA A 85 -13.86 4.14 5.66
CA ALA A 85 -13.63 5.23 6.60
C ALA A 85 -13.19 4.69 7.99
N SER A 86 -13.81 3.63 8.46
CA SER A 86 -13.41 2.93 9.69
C SER A 86 -12.01 2.34 9.55
N GLY A 87 -11.74 1.61 8.47
CA GLY A 87 -10.43 1.02 8.17
C GLY A 87 -9.31 2.05 8.10
N PHE A 88 -9.57 3.21 7.47
CA PHE A 88 -8.63 4.33 7.43
C PHE A 88 -8.29 4.87 8.83
N LYS A 89 -9.29 5.04 9.70
CA LYS A 89 -9.07 5.48 11.10
C LYS A 89 -8.21 4.48 11.87
N VAL A 90 -8.55 3.20 11.79
CA VAL A 90 -7.78 2.13 12.46
C VAL A 90 -6.34 2.10 11.93
N MET A 91 -6.15 2.17 10.61
CA MET A 91 -4.84 2.21 9.98
C MET A 91 -3.99 3.38 10.47
N ASN A 92 -4.57 4.58 10.61
CA ASN A 92 -3.85 5.76 11.13
C ASN A 92 -3.36 5.57 12.57
N VAL A 93 -4.20 4.97 13.43
CA VAL A 93 -3.82 4.67 14.82
C VAL A 93 -2.71 3.61 14.83
N THR A 94 -2.87 2.52 14.09
CA THR A 94 -1.89 1.43 14.06
C THR A 94 -0.53 1.88 13.52
N ILE A 95 -0.50 2.67 12.44
CA ILE A 95 0.76 3.23 11.90
C ILE A 95 1.45 4.08 12.96
N SER A 96 0.70 4.91 13.68
CA SER A 96 1.25 5.76 14.75
C SER A 96 1.85 4.93 15.88
N VAL A 97 1.16 3.88 16.33
CA VAL A 97 1.66 2.96 17.36
C VAL A 97 2.90 2.19 16.87
N SER A 98 2.90 1.70 15.63
CA SER A 98 4.04 1.01 15.03
C SER A 98 5.28 1.92 14.94
N LEU A 99 5.10 3.19 14.57
CA LEU A 99 6.18 4.17 14.52
C LEU A 99 6.80 4.40 15.90
N VAL A 100 5.96 4.57 16.93
CA VAL A 100 6.42 4.68 18.32
C VAL A 100 7.23 3.45 18.70
N ALA A 101 6.70 2.25 18.49
CA ALA A 101 7.41 1.00 18.80
C ALA A 101 8.78 0.92 18.09
N LEU A 102 8.84 1.24 16.79
CA LEU A 102 10.08 1.20 16.01
C LEU A 102 11.12 2.23 16.45
N ILE A 103 10.68 3.41 16.90
CA ILE A 103 11.57 4.45 17.45
C ILE A 103 12.15 4.00 18.79
N PHE A 104 11.30 3.54 19.72
CA PHE A 104 11.73 3.13 21.05
C PHE A 104 12.59 1.86 21.06
N THR A 105 12.40 0.97 20.07
CA THR A 105 13.22 -0.25 19.90
C THR A 105 14.54 0.00 19.17
N GLY A 106 14.78 1.21 18.66
CA GLY A 106 16.02 1.57 17.96
C GLY A 106 16.16 1.01 16.53
N TYR A 107 15.09 0.43 15.97
CA TYR A 107 15.10 -0.11 14.60
C TYR A 107 14.95 0.96 13.51
N MET A 108 14.50 2.18 13.87
CA MET A 108 14.41 3.31 12.94
C MET A 108 15.44 4.40 13.21
N THR A 109 16.11 4.84 12.14
CA THR A 109 16.97 6.04 12.15
C THR A 109 16.16 7.30 11.80
N VAL A 110 16.77 8.48 11.94
CA VAL A 110 16.10 9.76 11.71
C VAL A 110 15.53 9.90 10.29
N VAL A 111 16.24 9.41 9.28
CA VAL A 111 15.85 9.52 7.87
C VAL A 111 14.54 8.79 7.55
N PRO A 112 14.40 7.46 7.78
CA PRO A 112 13.15 6.75 7.55
C PRO A 112 11.99 7.26 8.43
N CYS A 113 12.30 7.83 9.60
CA CYS A 113 11.28 8.46 10.43
C CYS A 113 10.66 9.67 9.72
N PHE A 114 11.48 10.57 9.16
CA PHE A 114 10.98 11.73 8.40
C PHE A 114 10.26 11.34 7.12
N THR A 115 10.70 10.29 6.42
CA THR A 115 10.03 9.86 5.18
C THR A 115 8.65 9.28 5.45
N ILE A 116 8.48 8.45 6.49
CA ILE A 116 7.18 7.87 6.82
C ILE A 116 6.23 8.95 7.36
N ILE A 117 6.71 9.86 8.22
CA ILE A 117 5.90 10.98 8.72
C ILE A 117 5.48 11.89 7.56
N GLY A 118 6.39 12.19 6.61
CA GLY A 118 6.08 12.97 5.42
C GLY A 118 5.01 12.30 4.54
N ALA A 119 5.14 11.01 4.27
CA ALA A 119 4.15 10.24 3.51
C ALA A 119 2.79 10.23 4.21
N PHE A 120 2.77 10.04 5.54
CA PHE A 120 1.56 10.10 6.34
C PHE A 120 0.89 11.49 6.27
N ALA A 121 1.69 12.57 6.39
CA ALA A 121 1.20 13.95 6.31
C ALA A 121 0.56 14.25 4.93
N ILE A 122 1.17 13.79 3.83
CA ILE A 122 0.60 13.93 2.49
C ILE A 122 -0.75 13.21 2.40
N GLY A 123 -0.86 12.01 2.95
CA GLY A 123 -2.11 11.25 3.00
C GLY A 123 -3.22 11.98 3.77
N GLN A 124 -2.90 12.55 4.93
CA GLN A 124 -3.85 13.35 5.72
C GLN A 124 -4.26 14.64 5.00
N LEU A 125 -3.32 15.32 4.35
CA LEU A 125 -3.62 16.52 3.56
C LEU A 125 -4.58 16.20 2.41
N ALA A 126 -4.34 15.11 1.68
CA ALA A 126 -5.22 14.66 0.60
C ALA A 126 -6.63 14.34 1.11
N PHE A 127 -6.75 13.71 2.29
CA PHE A 127 -8.03 13.45 2.93
C PHE A 127 -8.77 14.76 3.28
N ILE A 128 -8.09 15.73 3.91
CA ILE A 128 -8.66 17.03 4.29
C ILE A 128 -9.12 17.80 3.05
N VAL A 129 -8.27 17.90 2.02
CA VAL A 129 -8.60 18.59 0.77
C VAL A 129 -9.81 17.94 0.11
N ARG A 130 -9.87 16.60 0.08
CA ARG A 130 -11.00 15.89 -0.50
C ARG A 130 -12.28 16.08 0.30
N LEU A 131 -12.20 16.06 1.62
CA LEU A 131 -13.34 16.30 2.51
C LEU A 131 -13.88 17.72 2.32
N TRP A 132 -12.99 18.71 2.25
CA TRP A 132 -13.35 20.10 2.01
C TRP A 132 -14.01 20.31 0.64
N TYR A 133 -13.45 19.70 -0.41
CA TYR A 133 -14.05 19.71 -1.74
C TYR A 133 -15.46 19.11 -1.73
N LEU A 134 -15.63 17.94 -1.12
CA LEU A 134 -16.92 17.25 -1.06
C LEU A 134 -17.97 18.05 -0.27
N HIS A 135 -17.58 18.71 0.82
CA HIS A 135 -18.47 19.57 1.61
C HIS A 135 -18.92 20.82 0.85
N LYS A 136 -18.16 21.27 -0.14
CA LYS A 136 -18.52 22.41 -0.99
C LYS A 136 -19.40 22.02 -2.19
N THR A 137 -19.30 20.78 -2.66
CA THR A 137 -20.00 20.30 -3.85
C THR A 137 -21.31 19.56 -3.57
N MET A 138 -21.47 19.00 -2.37
CA MET A 138 -22.72 18.37 -1.90
C MET A 138 -23.46 19.36 -1.02
#